data_AF-A0A6H1NIN5-F1
#
_entry.id   AF-A0A6H1NIN5-F1
#
_cell.length_a   1.000
_cell.length_b   1.000
_cell.length_c   1.000
_cell.angle_alpha   90.00
_cell.angle_beta   90.00
_cell.angle_gamma   90.00
#
_symmetry.space_group_name_H-M   'P 1'
#
loop_
_entity.id
_entity.type
_entity.pdbx_description
1 polymer ?
#
loop_
_entity_poly.entity_id
_entity_poly.type
_entity_poly.pdbx_seq_one_letter_code
_entity_poly.pdbx_strand_id
1 'polypeptide(L)'
;MDNEQITIKLTPDEALVLSGWLERVQMTDLGRLVDDEAVWAPIHRLAGTLDTALPGIFAADYSERLEAARRRLRPSADDDGERDNSE
;
A
#
# COMPACT_ATOMS: atom_id res chain seq x y z
N MET A 1 4.47 9.26 -28.85
CA MET A 1 4.88 8.06 -28.10
C MET A 1 3.68 7.68 -27.28
N ASP A 2 3.11 6.50 -27.51
CA ASP A 2 2.03 6.02 -26.66
C ASP A 2 2.56 5.95 -25.23
N ASN A 3 1.92 6.73 -24.36
CA ASN A 3 2.30 6.80 -22.95
C ASN A 3 1.81 5.51 -22.29
N GLU A 4 2.54 4.42 -22.52
CA GLU A 4 2.19 3.08 -22.08
C GLU A 4 1.96 3.09 -20.56
N GLN A 5 0.72 2.82 -20.17
CA GLN A 5 0.31 2.83 -18.77
C GLN A 5 0.52 1.44 -18.19
N ILE A 6 1.32 1.36 -17.14
CA ILE A 6 1.48 0.13 -16.37
C ILE A 6 0.25 -0.02 -15.46
N THR A 7 -0.49 -1.12 -15.64
CA THR A 7 -1.63 -1.46 -14.78
C THR A 7 -1.20 -2.41 -13.68
N ILE A 8 -1.37 -2.00 -12.42
CA ILE A 8 -1.13 -2.84 -11.25
C ILE A 8 -2.49 -3.32 -10.73
N LYS A 9 -2.64 -4.63 -10.57
CA LYS A 9 -3.84 -5.23 -9.97
C LYS A 9 -3.56 -5.50 -8.49
N LEU A 10 -4.42 -4.96 -7.63
CA LEU A 10 -4.35 -5.15 -6.19
C LEU A 10 -5.62 -5.88 -5.74
N THR A 11 -5.47 -6.79 -4.78
CA THR A 11 -6.61 -7.31 -4.03
C THR A 11 -7.22 -6.20 -3.16
N PRO A 12 -8.48 -6.36 -2.70
CA PRO A 12 -9.09 -5.38 -1.81
C PRO A 12 -8.27 -5.12 -0.54
N ASP A 13 -7.67 -6.17 0.03
CA ASP A 13 -6.85 -6.04 1.24
C ASP A 13 -5.53 -5.30 0.95
N GLU A 14 -4.85 -5.59 -0.17
CA GLU A 14 -3.63 -4.87 -0.57
C GLU A 14 -3.91 -3.40 -0.85
N ALA A 15 -4.99 -3.11 -1.57
CA ALA A 15 -5.40 -1.75 -1.90
C ALA A 15 -5.69 -0.93 -0.63
N LEU A 16 -6.35 -1.56 0.35
CA LEU A 16 -6.67 -0.94 1.64
C LEU A 16 -5.42 -0.68 2.50
N VAL A 17 -4.50 -1.64 2.56
CA VAL A 17 -3.24 -1.47 3.31
C VAL A 17 -2.36 -0.40 2.67
N LEU A 18 -2.29 -0.37 1.35
CA LEU A 18 -1.52 0.60 0.59
C LEU A 18 -2.11 2.01 0.72
N SER A 19 -3.44 2.18 0.65
CA SER A 19 -4.09 3.48 0.86
C SER A 19 -3.79 4.03 2.25
N GLY A 20 -3.92 3.21 3.30
CA GLY A 20 -3.63 3.62 4.68
C GLY A 20 -2.15 3.87 4.97
N TRP A 21 -1.24 3.34 4.15
CA TRP A 21 0.17 3.75 4.20
C TRP A 21 0.39 5.08 3.49
N LEU A 22 -0.14 5.26 2.28
CA LEU A 22 -0.02 6.50 1.50
C LEU A 22 -0.59 7.72 2.23
N GLU A 23 -1.71 7.56 2.93
CA GLU A 23 -2.28 8.62 3.76
C GLU A 23 -1.32 9.04 4.87
N ARG A 24 -0.78 8.08 5.65
CA ARG A 24 0.20 8.37 6.72
C ARG A 24 1.47 9.00 6.19
N VAL A 25 1.92 8.57 5.02
CA VAL A 25 3.12 9.10 4.36
C VAL A 25 2.93 10.54 3.90
N GLN A 26 1.74 10.90 3.41
CA GLN A 26 1.40 12.29 3.06
C GLN A 26 1.18 13.19 4.28
N MET A 27 0.66 12.64 5.39
CA MET A 27 0.55 13.37 6.67
C MET A 27 1.90 13.57 7.35
N THR A 28 2.84 12.65 7.09
CA THR A 28 4.24 12.76 7.51
C THR A 28 5.00 13.58 6.48
N ASP A 29 6.15 14.13 6.83
CA ASP A 29 7.03 14.79 5.87
C ASP A 29 7.49 13.78 4.80
N LEU A 30 6.84 13.79 3.63
CA LEU A 30 7.10 12.89 2.50
C LEU A 30 8.57 12.95 2.08
N GLY A 31 9.19 14.13 2.12
CA GLY A 31 10.60 14.32 1.77
C GLY A 31 11.58 13.67 2.76
N ARG A 32 11.11 13.27 3.94
CA ARG A 32 11.90 12.49 4.90
C ARG A 32 11.87 10.98 4.60
N LEU A 33 10.83 10.49 3.93
CA LEU A 33 10.65 9.07 3.62
C LEU A 33 11.02 8.73 2.17
N VAL A 34 10.84 9.68 1.26
CA VAL A 34 11.08 9.55 -0.16
C VAL A 34 11.94 10.71 -0.62
N ASP A 35 13.24 10.43 -0.71
CA ASP A 35 14.30 11.40 -1.02
C ASP A 35 14.24 11.92 -2.47
N ASP A 36 13.60 11.16 -3.37
CA ASP A 36 13.49 11.46 -4.79
C ASP A 36 12.14 12.11 -5.14
N GLU A 37 12.18 13.39 -5.51
CA GLU A 37 11.01 14.18 -5.91
C GLU A 37 10.31 13.60 -7.15
N ALA A 38 11.02 12.88 -8.02
CA ALA A 38 10.42 12.26 -9.20
C ALA A 38 9.37 11.21 -8.83
N VAL A 39 9.45 10.65 -7.62
CA VAL A 39 8.53 9.63 -7.10
C VAL A 39 7.28 10.26 -6.48
N TRP A 40 7.31 11.54 -6.11
CA TRP A 40 6.20 12.21 -5.44
C TRP A 40 4.96 12.31 -6.33
N ALA A 41 5.13 12.70 -7.60
CA ALA A 41 4.01 12.82 -8.53
C ALA A 41 3.32 11.45 -8.79
N PRO A 42 4.04 10.35 -9.04
CA PRO A 42 3.46 9.00 -9.06
C PRO A 42 2.76 8.60 -7.75
N ILE A 43 3.34 8.89 -6.58
CA ILE A 43 2.75 8.58 -5.27
C ILE A 43 1.41 9.30 -5.10
N HIS A 44 1.35 10.60 -5.39
CA HIS A 44 0.11 11.36 -5.31
C HIS A 44 -0.95 10.86 -6.30
N ARG A 45 -0.54 10.47 -7.52
CA ARG A 45 -1.47 9.87 -8.49
C ARG A 45 -2.03 8.53 -7.98
N LEU A 46 -1.18 7.69 -7.40
CA LEU A 46 -1.58 6.39 -6.85
C LEU A 46 -2.54 6.58 -5.66
N ALA A 47 -2.23 7.50 -4.75
CA ALA A 47 -3.11 7.86 -3.64
C ALA A 47 -4.49 8.30 -4.14
N GLY A 48 -4.56 9.27 -5.06
CA GLY A 48 -5.84 9.73 -5.60
C GLY A 48 -6.62 8.66 -6.37
N THR A 49 -5.91 7.75 -7.05
CA THR A 49 -6.54 6.62 -7.75
C THR A 49 -7.16 5.64 -6.75
N LEU A 50 -6.45 5.31 -5.68
CA LEU A 50 -6.94 4.43 -4.62
C LEU A 50 -8.10 5.07 -3.85
N ASP A 51 -8.02 6.38 -3.57
CA ASP A 51 -9.08 7.12 -2.89
C ASP A 51 -10.41 7.09 -3.67
N THR A 52 -10.31 7.13 -5.00
CA THR A 52 -11.47 7.04 -5.90
C THR A 52 -11.98 5.60 -6.04
N ALA A 53 -11.07 4.63 -6.11
CA ALA A 53 -11.40 3.22 -6.36
C ALA A 53 -11.95 2.50 -5.12
N LEU A 54 -11.65 2.99 -3.91
CA LEU A 54 -12.04 2.38 -2.65
C LEU A 54 -13.03 3.27 -1.88
N PRO A 55 -14.34 3.25 -2.20
CA PRO A 55 -15.33 4.01 -1.44
C PRO A 55 -15.41 3.60 0.05
N GLY A 56 -14.90 2.40 0.38
CA GLY A 56 -14.82 1.88 1.74
C GLY A 56 -13.79 2.56 2.66
N ILE A 57 -12.90 3.43 2.15
CA ILE A 57 -11.96 4.19 3.00
C ILE A 57 -12.66 5.25 3.85
N PHE A 58 -13.84 5.71 3.42
CA PHE A 58 -14.66 6.67 4.17
C PHE A 58 -15.64 6.00 5.14
N ALA A 59 -15.60 4.66 5.25
CA ALA A 59 -16.47 3.94 6.15
C ALA A 59 -16.02 4.12 7.60
N ALA A 60 -16.98 4.19 8.54
CA ALA A 60 -16.68 4.36 9.96
C ALA A 60 -15.85 3.20 10.55
N ASP A 61 -15.91 2.02 9.92
CA ASP A 61 -15.16 0.81 10.26
C ASP A 61 -13.85 0.66 9.46
N TYR A 62 -13.39 1.71 8.76
CA TYR A 62 -12.16 1.69 7.96
C TYR A 62 -10.95 1.16 8.75
N SER A 63 -10.74 1.65 9.97
CA SER A 63 -9.62 1.24 10.82
C SER A 63 -9.65 -0.25 11.14
N GLU A 64 -10.83 -0.82 11.40
CA GLU A 64 -10.97 -2.26 11.70
C GLU A 64 -10.69 -3.12 10.47
N ARG A 65 -11.18 -2.68 9.30
CA ARG A 65 -10.91 -3.35 8.02
C ARG A 65 -9.43 -3.30 7.66
N LEU A 66 -8.78 -2.17 7.89
CA LEU A 66 -7.36 -1.99 7.65
C LEU A 66 -6.52 -2.95 8.50
N GLU A 67 -6.83 -3.06 9.79
CA GLU A 67 -6.14 -4.00 10.68
C GLU A 67 -6.45 -5.46 10.35
N ALA A 68 -7.67 -5.78 9.90
CA ALA A 68 -8.00 -7.12 9.40
C ALA A 68 -7.22 -7.47 8.14
N ALA A 69 -7.15 -6.55 7.17
CA ALA A 69 -6.38 -6.71 5.94
C ALA A 69 -4.88 -6.89 6.23
N ARG A 70 -4.31 -6.06 7.12
CA ARG A 70 -2.92 -6.19 7.57
C ARG A 70 -2.64 -7.56 8.16
N ARG A 71 -3.54 -8.09 9.00
CA ARG A 71 -3.37 -9.42 9.60
C ARG A 71 -3.38 -10.54 8.57
N ARG A 72 -4.16 -10.42 7.49
CA ARG A 72 -4.21 -11.42 6.41
C ARG A 72 -2.99 -11.35 5.49
N LEU A 73 -2.45 -10.15 5.27
CA LEU A 73 -1.31 -9.94 4.37
C LEU A 73 0.05 -10.12 5.05
N ARG A 74 0.12 -10.05 6.38
CA ARG A 74 1.35 -10.34 7.10
C ARG A 74 1.72 -11.81 6.85
N PRO A 75 2.94 -12.11 6.37
CA PRO A 75 3.40 -13.48 6.32
C PRO A 75 3.30 -14.06 7.73
N SER A 76 2.69 -15.25 7.84
CA SER A 76 2.74 -16.00 9.10
C SER A 76 4.21 -16.21 9.42
N ALA A 77 4.61 -15.95 10.66
CA ALA A 77 5.98 -16.12 11.14
C ALA A 77 6.53 -17.56 10.98
N ASP A 78 5.67 -18.49 10.52
CA ASP A 78 5.99 -19.88 10.24
C ASP A 78 6.57 -20.12 8.83
N ASP A 79 6.58 -19.13 7.92
CA ASP A 79 7.12 -19.29 6.55
C ASP A 79 8.63 -18.98 6.43
N ASP A 80 9.21 -18.29 7.42
CA ASP A 80 10.65 -17.95 7.48
C ASP A 80 11.51 -19.01 8.20
N GLY A 81 10.94 -20.19 8.49
CA GLY A 81 11.59 -21.26 9.27
C GLY A 81 12.36 -22.32 8.47
N GLU A 82 12.27 -22.33 7.13
CA GLU A 82 12.87 -23.41 6.32
C GLU A 82 13.69 -22.82 5.14
N ARG A 83 14.73 -22.07 5.46
CA ARG A 83 15.92 -21.97 4.59
C ARG A 83 17.11 -22.55 5.32
N ASP A 84 17.01 -23.87 5.44
CA ASP A 84 18.05 -24.88 5.32
C ASP A 84 19.48 -24.40 5.59
N ASN A 85 19.94 -24.77 6.77
CA ASN A 85 21.33 -24.87 7.17
C ASN A 85 21.88 -26.18 6.57
N SER A 86 22.28 -26.13 5.29
CA SER A 86 23.09 -27.15 4.59
C SER A 86 24.00 -26.37 3.63
N GLU A 87 25.33 -26.40 3.66
CA GLU A 87 26.33 -27.40 4.05
C GLU A 87 27.66 -26.69 4.40
#